data_AF-A0A352DYS7-F1
#
_entry.id   AF-A0A352DYS7-F1
#
_cell.length_a   1.000
_cell.length_b   1.000
_cell.length_c   1.000
_cell.angle_alpha   90.00
_cell.angle_beta   90.00
_cell.angle_gamma   90.00
#
_symmetry.space_group_name_H-M   'P 1'
#
loop_
_entity.id
_entity.type
_entity.pdbx_description
1 polymer ?
#
loop_
_entity_poly.entity_id
_entity_poly.type
_entity_poly.pdbx_seq_one_letter_code
_entity_poly.pdbx_strand_id
1 'polypeptide(L)'
;MIAHPPRPASDGASPISRHRVAVHGRWVDIWVTAADRWSLSVAGSRLAERLAADVLGVARSSLRVAPLAPSGRPVVVRAAAAGDCGISISHLRPRLADDPSGGRGLVAVAACRHAQVGIDLVVPAEVSAASLSRFLTTTETATAADARDAVRLWAAKEAAYKAAALDEAFRPRRIVVERVSASGFRWSVDGRYHAVHGAGIFVAEDGHVLAVAVADHIPSLSHGASPRP
;
A
#
# COMPACT_ATOMS: atom_id res chain seq x y z
N MET A 1 -17.95 -25.76 -39.20
CA MET A 1 -17.02 -24.64 -38.91
C MET A 1 -17.55 -23.94 -37.67
N ILE A 2 -17.06 -24.29 -36.48
CA ILE A 2 -17.59 -23.76 -35.22
C ILE A 2 -16.92 -22.40 -34.98
N ALA A 3 -17.65 -21.33 -35.23
CA ALA A 3 -17.21 -19.99 -34.91
C ALA A 3 -17.21 -19.85 -33.39
N HIS A 4 -16.03 -19.81 -32.77
CA HIS A 4 -15.92 -19.40 -31.38
C HIS A 4 -16.28 -17.92 -31.27
N PRO A 5 -17.19 -17.52 -30.37
CA PRO A 5 -17.42 -16.12 -30.11
C PRO A 5 -16.12 -15.47 -29.62
N PRO A 6 -15.87 -14.19 -29.95
CA PRO A 6 -14.70 -13.48 -29.45
C PRO A 6 -14.74 -13.52 -27.92
N ARG A 7 -13.63 -13.97 -27.31
CA ARG A 7 -13.42 -13.87 -25.86
C ARG A 7 -13.72 -12.42 -25.45
N PRO A 8 -14.54 -12.17 -24.41
CA PRO A 8 -14.70 -10.81 -23.90
C PRO A 8 -13.30 -10.27 -23.58
N ALA A 9 -13.02 -9.05 -24.02
CA ALA A 9 -11.81 -8.33 -23.64
C ALA A 9 -11.70 -8.42 -22.12
N SER A 10 -10.61 -9.00 -21.60
CA SER A 10 -10.44 -9.14 -20.17
C SER A 10 -10.49 -7.76 -19.52
N ASP A 11 -11.48 -7.54 -18.66
CA ASP A 11 -11.87 -6.24 -18.05
C ASP A 11 -10.83 -5.65 -17.06
N GLY A 12 -9.57 -6.06 -17.19
CA GLY A 12 -8.43 -5.55 -16.46
C GLY A 12 -7.53 -6.64 -15.93
N ALA A 13 -6.27 -6.26 -15.73
CA ALA A 13 -5.18 -7.14 -15.34
C ALA A 13 -5.62 -8.03 -14.16
N SER A 14 -5.78 -9.33 -14.40
CA SER A 14 -5.99 -10.28 -13.32
C SER A 14 -4.73 -10.30 -12.44
N PRO A 15 -4.87 -10.32 -11.11
CA PRO A 15 -3.70 -10.36 -10.25
C PRO A 15 -2.87 -11.60 -10.56
N ILE A 16 -1.56 -11.40 -10.67
CA ILE A 16 -0.58 -12.47 -10.86
C ILE A 16 -0.26 -13.16 -9.53
N SER A 17 -0.38 -12.43 -8.41
CA SER A 17 -0.27 -12.98 -7.06
C SER A 17 -1.37 -12.40 -6.16
N ARG A 18 -1.82 -13.22 -5.21
CA ARG A 18 -2.81 -12.85 -4.19
C ARG A 18 -2.32 -13.36 -2.85
N HIS A 19 -2.33 -12.49 -1.85
CA HIS A 19 -1.97 -12.84 -0.49
C HIS A 19 -3.08 -12.41 0.45
N ARG A 20 -3.23 -13.18 1.54
CA ARG A 20 -4.06 -12.79 2.67
C ARG A 20 -3.25 -12.97 3.94
N VAL A 21 -3.02 -11.88 4.65
CA VAL A 21 -2.12 -11.86 5.82
C VAL A 21 -2.83 -11.29 7.04
N ALA A 22 -2.49 -11.81 8.21
CA ALA A 22 -2.95 -11.28 9.48
C ALA A 22 -1.95 -10.26 10.02
N VAL A 23 -2.40 -9.03 10.26
CA VAL A 23 -1.61 -7.96 10.87
C VAL A 23 -2.36 -7.50 12.12
N HIS A 24 -1.81 -7.81 13.29
CA HIS A 24 -2.37 -7.42 14.60
C HIS A 24 -3.87 -7.75 14.74
N GLY A 25 -4.25 -8.98 14.37
CA GLY A 25 -5.63 -9.47 14.45
C GLY A 25 -6.56 -9.01 13.32
N ARG A 26 -6.06 -8.25 12.33
CA ARG A 26 -6.82 -7.82 11.16
C ARG A 26 -6.36 -8.52 9.90
N TRP A 27 -7.31 -8.90 9.05
CA TRP A 27 -7.02 -9.47 7.75
C TRP A 27 -6.78 -8.39 6.71
N VAL A 28 -5.66 -8.50 6.00
CA VAL A 28 -5.33 -7.67 4.85
C VAL A 28 -5.26 -8.55 3.61
N ASP A 29 -6.04 -8.18 2.60
CA ASP A 29 -6.03 -8.82 1.29
C ASP A 29 -5.13 -7.99 0.36
N ILE A 30 -4.21 -8.66 -0.34
CA ILE A 30 -3.18 -8.01 -1.15
C ILE A 30 -3.18 -8.64 -2.54
N TRP A 31 -3.34 -7.82 -3.56
CA TRP A 31 -3.29 -8.26 -4.96
C TRP A 31 -2.15 -7.55 -5.68
N VAL A 32 -1.34 -8.30 -6.42
CA VAL A 32 -0.27 -7.76 -7.26
C VAL A 32 -0.56 -8.10 -8.72
N THR A 33 -0.29 -7.17 -9.63
CA THR A 33 -0.41 -7.38 -11.07
C THR A 33 0.74 -6.73 -11.82
N ALA A 34 1.11 -7.33 -12.95
CA ALA A 34 1.89 -6.64 -13.96
C ALA A 34 0.99 -5.65 -14.74
N ALA A 35 1.58 -4.55 -15.17
CA ALA A 35 0.96 -3.51 -15.98
C ALA A 35 1.86 -3.18 -17.18
N ASP A 36 1.40 -3.57 -18.37
CA ASP A 36 2.09 -3.41 -19.65
C ASP A 36 1.39 -2.37 -20.56
N ARG A 37 0.05 -2.33 -20.53
CA ARG A 37 -0.78 -1.55 -21.47
C ARG A 37 -1.35 -0.24 -20.91
N TRP A 38 -1.34 -0.08 -19.60
CA TRP A 38 -1.91 1.08 -18.91
C TRP A 38 -0.84 1.84 -18.14
N SER A 39 -1.09 3.12 -17.87
CA SER A 39 -0.33 3.81 -16.83
C SER A 39 -0.51 3.08 -15.50
N LEU A 40 0.56 3.05 -14.69
CA LEU A 40 0.54 2.33 -13.41
C LEU A 40 -0.55 2.84 -12.47
N SER A 41 -0.83 4.14 -12.52
CA SER A 41 -1.92 4.75 -11.75
C SER A 41 -3.29 4.21 -12.17
N VAL A 42 -3.58 4.10 -13.47
CA VAL A 42 -4.86 3.55 -13.96
C VAL A 42 -5.00 2.07 -13.62
N ALA A 43 -3.92 1.30 -13.77
CA ALA A 43 -3.89 -0.10 -13.37
C ALA A 43 -4.13 -0.26 -11.86
N GLY A 44 -3.47 0.57 -11.04
CA GLY A 44 -3.65 0.66 -9.59
C GLY A 44 -5.08 0.92 -9.19
N SER A 45 -5.70 1.99 -9.72
CA SER A 45 -7.08 2.33 -9.37
C SER A 45 -8.07 1.23 -9.76
N ARG A 46 -7.90 0.60 -10.93
CA ARG A 46 -8.77 -0.51 -11.37
C ARG A 46 -8.59 -1.76 -10.51
N LEU A 47 -7.36 -2.09 -10.13
CA LEU A 47 -7.10 -3.21 -9.21
C LEU A 47 -7.68 -2.92 -7.82
N ALA A 48 -7.56 -1.68 -7.35
CA ALA A 48 -8.09 -1.22 -6.08
C ALA A 48 -9.61 -1.27 -6.00
N GLU A 49 -10.34 -0.84 -7.03
CA GLU A 49 -11.80 -0.99 -7.07
C GLU A 49 -12.24 -2.45 -7.01
N ARG A 50 -11.54 -3.33 -7.72
CA ARG A 50 -11.86 -4.76 -7.72
C ARG A 50 -11.60 -5.40 -6.36
N LEU A 51 -10.44 -5.11 -5.77
CA LEU A 51 -10.08 -5.64 -4.45
C LEU A 51 -11.01 -5.11 -3.36
N ALA A 52 -11.33 -3.80 -3.36
CA ALA A 52 -12.27 -3.23 -2.41
C ALA A 52 -13.68 -3.84 -2.53
N ALA A 53 -14.14 -4.10 -3.76
CA ALA A 53 -15.44 -4.75 -3.99
C ALA A 53 -15.47 -6.18 -3.45
N ASP A 54 -14.39 -6.93 -3.64
CA ASP A 54 -14.21 -8.29 -3.13
C ASP A 54 -14.21 -8.33 -1.59
N VAL A 55 -13.38 -7.49 -0.96
CA VAL A 55 -13.27 -7.38 0.51
C VAL A 55 -14.59 -6.93 1.16
N LEU A 56 -15.33 -6.03 0.52
CA LEU A 56 -16.61 -5.53 1.03
C LEU A 56 -17.81 -6.43 0.67
N GLY A 57 -17.64 -7.41 -0.22
CA GLY A 57 -18.73 -8.27 -0.70
C GLY A 57 -19.82 -7.50 -1.45
N VAL A 58 -19.45 -6.49 -2.25
CA VAL A 58 -20.38 -5.64 -3.01
C VAL A 58 -20.06 -5.65 -4.50
N ALA A 59 -21.04 -5.26 -5.32
CA ALA A 59 -20.80 -5.08 -6.75
C ALA A 59 -19.78 -3.95 -7.00
N ARG A 60 -18.78 -4.17 -7.86
CA ARG A 60 -17.79 -3.15 -8.23
C ARG A 60 -18.42 -1.85 -8.72
N SER A 61 -19.53 -1.93 -9.46
CA SER A 61 -20.25 -0.76 -9.96
C SER A 61 -20.79 0.14 -8.85
N SER A 62 -20.96 -0.37 -7.62
CA SER A 62 -21.50 0.34 -6.46
C SER A 62 -20.48 1.16 -5.68
N LEU A 63 -19.18 1.07 -6.00
CA LEU A 63 -18.12 1.84 -5.36
C LEU A 63 -17.17 2.47 -6.36
N ARG A 64 -16.36 3.42 -5.90
CA ARG A 64 -15.21 3.97 -6.62
C ARG A 64 -14.03 4.10 -5.67
N VAL A 65 -12.82 4.05 -6.22
CA VAL A 65 -11.60 4.44 -5.49
C VAL A 65 -11.12 5.76 -6.09
N ALA A 66 -11.14 6.82 -5.28
CA ALA A 66 -10.77 8.17 -5.71
C ALA A 66 -9.57 8.68 -4.91
N PRO A 67 -8.66 9.46 -5.51
CA PRO A 67 -7.62 10.14 -4.77
C PRO A 67 -8.21 11.30 -3.95
N LEU A 68 -7.85 11.38 -2.67
CA LEU A 68 -8.19 12.51 -1.81
C LEU A 68 -7.20 13.65 -2.02
N ALA A 69 -7.68 14.83 -2.39
CA ALA A 69 -6.84 16.02 -2.49
C ALA A 69 -6.56 16.60 -1.08
N PRO A 70 -5.34 17.10 -0.79
CA PRO A 70 -4.19 17.21 -1.71
C PRO A 70 -3.23 16.01 -1.67
N SER A 71 -3.40 15.05 -0.76
CA SER A 71 -2.41 13.99 -0.51
C SER A 71 -2.31 12.95 -1.64
N GLY A 72 -3.34 12.84 -2.48
CA GLY A 72 -3.45 11.80 -3.49
C GLY A 72 -3.79 10.42 -2.91
N ARG A 73 -4.03 10.32 -1.60
CA ARG A 73 -4.34 9.05 -0.92
C ARG A 73 -5.63 8.44 -1.47
N PRO A 74 -5.64 7.16 -1.87
CA PRO A 74 -6.86 6.54 -2.37
C PRO A 74 -7.88 6.33 -1.24
N VAL A 75 -9.13 6.69 -1.49
CA VAL A 75 -10.27 6.46 -0.60
C VAL A 75 -11.35 5.69 -1.33
N VAL A 76 -11.91 4.67 -0.67
CA VAL A 76 -13.09 3.96 -1.16
C VAL A 76 -14.31 4.84 -0.90
N VAL A 77 -15.13 5.07 -1.93
CA VAL A 77 -16.37 5.84 -1.85
C VAL A 77 -17.53 4.95 -2.27
N ARG A 78 -18.58 4.90 -1.44
CA ARG A 78 -19.82 4.15 -1.69
C ARG A 78 -21.01 5.02 -1.26
N ALA A 79 -22.01 5.16 -2.13
CA ALA A 79 -23.21 5.97 -1.85
C ALA A 79 -22.89 7.39 -1.30
N ALA A 80 -21.89 8.05 -1.90
CA ALA A 80 -21.37 9.36 -1.49
C ALA A 80 -20.76 9.45 -0.07
N ALA A 81 -20.53 8.32 0.60
CA ALA A 81 -19.82 8.25 1.87
C ALA A 81 -18.49 7.50 1.74
N ALA A 82 -17.55 7.76 2.66
CA ALA A 82 -16.33 6.97 2.78
C ALA A 82 -16.71 5.51 3.10
N GLY A 83 -16.18 4.58 2.31
CA GLY A 83 -16.35 3.16 2.54
C GLY A 83 -15.56 2.70 3.76
N ASP A 84 -16.06 1.66 4.41
CA ASP A 84 -15.46 1.04 5.60
C ASP A 84 -14.31 0.08 5.24
N CYS A 85 -13.41 0.56 4.37
CA CYS A 85 -12.30 -0.20 3.78
C CYS A 85 -11.13 0.75 3.54
N GLY A 86 -10.03 0.55 4.28
CA GLY A 86 -8.76 1.16 3.93
C GLY A 86 -8.21 0.49 2.69
N ILE A 87 -7.63 1.30 1.81
CA ILE A 87 -7.05 0.86 0.54
C ILE A 87 -5.72 1.59 0.35
N SER A 88 -4.69 0.89 -0.13
CA SER A 88 -3.41 1.49 -0.49
C SER A 88 -2.90 0.89 -1.78
N ILE A 89 -2.19 1.71 -2.55
CA ILE A 89 -1.62 1.35 -3.85
C ILE A 89 -0.11 1.64 -3.78
N SER A 90 0.71 0.70 -4.25
CA SER A 90 2.11 0.94 -4.57
C SER A 90 2.38 0.43 -5.99
N HIS A 91 3.21 1.13 -6.73
CA HIS A 91 3.57 0.70 -8.07
C HIS A 91 4.97 1.16 -8.43
N LEU A 92 5.67 0.34 -9.20
CA LEU A 92 7.01 0.63 -9.70
C LEU A 92 7.15 0.16 -11.14
N ARG A 93 8.12 0.74 -11.84
CA ARG A 93 8.56 0.23 -13.14
C ARG A 93 10.01 -0.17 -13.01
N PRO A 94 10.33 -1.48 -12.98
CA PRO A 94 11.69 -1.90 -12.84
C PRO A 94 12.53 -1.42 -14.04
N ARG A 95 13.72 -0.89 -13.78
CA ARG A 95 14.76 -0.68 -14.79
C ARG A 95 15.66 -1.91 -14.76
N LEU A 96 15.25 -2.96 -15.48
CA LEU A 96 16.12 -4.10 -15.73
C LEU A 96 17.25 -3.66 -16.68
N ALA A 97 18.50 -3.98 -16.32
CA ALA A 97 19.69 -3.58 -17.07
C ALA A 97 19.65 -3.99 -18.56
N ASP A 98 18.93 -5.07 -18.88
CA ASP A 98 18.82 -5.64 -20.23
C ASP A 98 17.50 -5.29 -20.94
N ASP A 99 16.63 -4.44 -20.36
CA ASP A 99 15.38 -4.02 -20.98
C ASP A 99 15.29 -2.47 -21.10
N PRO A 100 15.85 -1.89 -22.17
CA PRO A 100 15.81 -0.43 -22.40
C PRO A 100 14.40 0.11 -22.66
N SER A 101 13.40 -0.76 -22.87
CA SER A 101 11.98 -0.35 -22.97
C SER A 101 11.33 -0.13 -21.59
N GLY A 102 12.07 -0.42 -20.51
CA GLY A 102 11.60 -0.39 -19.13
C GLY A 102 10.79 -1.64 -18.85
N GLY A 103 11.22 -2.45 -17.88
CA GLY A 103 10.58 -3.69 -17.51
C GLY A 103 9.07 -3.51 -17.26
N ARG A 104 8.32 -4.63 -17.35
CA ARG A 104 6.89 -4.63 -17.04
C ARG A 104 6.66 -4.00 -15.68
N GLY A 105 5.81 -2.97 -15.63
CA GLY A 105 5.52 -2.30 -14.37
C GLY A 105 4.76 -3.23 -13.45
N LEU A 106 4.97 -3.08 -12.15
CA LEU A 106 4.28 -3.83 -11.11
C LEU A 106 3.40 -2.88 -10.31
N VAL A 107 2.22 -3.38 -9.96
CA VAL A 107 1.23 -2.67 -9.15
C VAL A 107 0.79 -3.61 -8.05
N ALA A 108 0.92 -3.19 -6.80
CA ALA A 108 0.43 -3.87 -5.62
C ALA A 108 -0.66 -3.03 -4.95
N VAL A 109 -1.73 -3.67 -4.54
CA VAL A 109 -2.83 -3.04 -3.79
C VAL A 109 -3.11 -3.87 -2.55
N ALA A 110 -3.25 -3.19 -1.40
CA ALA A 110 -3.71 -3.79 -0.15
C ALA A 110 -5.05 -3.18 0.26
N ALA A 111 -5.95 -4.01 0.79
CA ALA A 111 -7.21 -3.61 1.37
C ALA A 111 -7.39 -4.21 2.77
N CYS A 112 -7.93 -3.42 3.70
CA CYS A 112 -8.27 -3.87 5.03
C CYS A 112 -9.64 -3.31 5.42
N ARG A 113 -10.54 -4.16 5.93
CA ARG A 113 -11.82 -3.71 6.47
C ARG A 113 -11.61 -3.01 7.82
N HIS A 114 -12.37 -1.96 8.10
CA HIS A 114 -12.38 -1.25 9.39
C HIS A 114 -11.05 -0.62 9.84
N ALA A 115 -10.07 -0.49 8.94
CA ALA A 115 -8.75 0.03 9.28
C ALA A 115 -8.07 0.68 8.08
N GLN A 116 -7.23 1.70 8.36
CA GLN A 116 -6.31 2.20 7.35
C GLN A 116 -5.17 1.22 7.14
N VAL A 117 -4.81 1.03 5.87
CA VAL A 117 -3.74 0.13 5.43
C VAL A 117 -2.79 0.90 4.53
N GLY A 118 -1.52 0.55 4.57
CA GLY A 118 -0.49 1.05 3.69
C GLY A 118 0.27 -0.12 3.08
N ILE A 119 0.66 0.00 1.82
CA ILE A 119 1.50 -0.97 1.12
C ILE A 119 2.64 -0.26 0.42
N ASP A 120 3.82 -0.87 0.46
CA ASP A 120 4.92 -0.45 -0.38
C ASP A 120 5.69 -1.61 -0.98
N LEU A 121 6.03 -1.46 -2.27
CA LEU A 121 6.71 -2.44 -3.08
C LEU A 121 8.03 -1.83 -3.52
N VAL A 122 9.14 -2.53 -3.25
CA VAL A 122 10.49 -2.07 -3.59
C VAL A 122 11.25 -3.20 -4.27
N VAL A 123 12.02 -2.87 -5.32
CA VAL A 123 12.98 -3.78 -5.95
C VAL A 123 14.35 -3.52 -5.32
N PRO A 124 14.91 -4.45 -4.51
CA PRO A 124 16.18 -4.21 -3.83
C PRO A 124 17.34 -3.90 -4.78
N ALA A 125 17.34 -4.51 -5.98
CA ALA A 125 18.39 -4.29 -6.98
C ALA A 125 18.44 -2.85 -7.53
N GLU A 126 17.37 -2.07 -7.38
CA GLU A 126 17.26 -0.71 -7.93
C GLU A 126 17.52 0.38 -6.90
N VAL A 127 17.65 0.00 -5.63
CA VAL A 127 17.76 0.93 -4.52
C VAL A 127 19.09 0.71 -3.80
N SER A 128 20.02 1.65 -3.97
CA SER A 128 21.28 1.59 -3.24
C SER A 128 21.08 2.06 -1.79
N ALA A 129 21.76 1.39 -0.85
CA ALA A 129 21.79 1.80 0.57
C ALA A 129 22.28 3.26 0.73
N ALA A 130 23.26 3.67 -0.09
CA ALA A 130 23.76 5.04 -0.12
C ALA A 130 22.65 6.04 -0.45
N SER A 131 21.80 5.75 -1.44
CA SER A 131 20.67 6.60 -1.82
C SER A 131 19.59 6.71 -0.73
N LEU A 132 19.43 5.68 0.10
CA LEU A 132 18.48 5.66 1.21
C LEU A 132 18.99 6.38 2.46
N SER A 133 20.31 6.40 2.70
CA SER A 133 20.91 6.96 3.92
C SER A 133 20.46 8.39 4.24
N ARG A 134 20.22 9.23 3.22
CA ARG A 134 19.70 10.60 3.39
C ARG A 134 18.31 10.67 4.04
N PHE A 135 17.50 9.63 3.87
CA PHE A 135 16.15 9.55 4.40
C PHE A 135 16.05 8.84 5.74
N LEU A 136 17.10 8.11 6.13
CA LEU A 136 17.21 7.42 7.39
C LEU A 136 17.90 8.31 8.44
N THR A 137 17.70 7.98 9.71
CA THR A 137 18.48 8.55 10.81
C THR A 137 19.87 7.91 10.86
N THR A 138 20.80 8.53 11.60
CA THR A 138 22.14 7.96 11.81
C THR A 138 22.06 6.59 12.49
N THR A 139 21.20 6.45 13.49
CA THR A 139 20.97 5.18 14.18
C THR A 139 20.45 4.12 13.23
N GLU A 140 19.42 4.43 12.43
CA GLU A 140 18.86 3.51 11.45
C GLU A 140 19.88 3.05 10.41
N THR A 141 20.71 3.98 9.94
CA THR A 141 21.79 3.69 8.99
C THR A 141 22.84 2.78 9.62
N ALA A 142 23.19 2.99 10.89
CA ALA A 142 24.15 2.17 11.61
C ALA A 142 23.60 0.76 11.96
N THR A 143 22.29 0.63 12.17
CA THR A 143 21.64 -0.65 12.49
C THR A 143 21.28 -1.49 11.27
N ALA A 144 21.22 -0.89 10.07
CA ALA A 144 20.98 -1.64 8.85
C ALA A 144 22.20 -2.52 8.53
N ALA A 145 22.07 -3.83 8.78
CA ALA A 145 23.17 -4.78 8.63
C ALA A 145 23.67 -4.89 7.18
N ASP A 146 22.77 -4.69 6.22
CA ASP A 146 23.08 -4.70 4.79
C ASP A 146 22.10 -3.83 3.98
N ALA A 147 22.30 -3.79 2.66
CA ALA A 147 21.43 -3.07 1.74
C ALA A 147 19.98 -3.59 1.74
N ARG A 148 19.77 -4.88 2.02
CA ARG A 148 18.45 -5.50 2.05
C ARG A 148 17.65 -5.03 3.28
N ASP A 149 18.31 -4.89 4.41
CA ASP A 149 17.69 -4.37 5.63
C ASP A 149 17.37 -2.87 5.50
N ALA A 150 18.22 -2.08 4.83
CA ALA A 150 17.90 -0.69 4.49
C ALA A 150 16.66 -0.59 3.58
N VAL A 151 16.55 -1.44 2.56
CA VAL A 151 15.39 -1.50 1.66
C VAL A 151 14.12 -1.94 2.40
N ARG A 152 14.22 -2.92 3.31
CA ARG A 152 13.09 -3.33 4.17
C ARG A 152 12.62 -2.20 5.07
N LEU A 153 13.55 -1.49 5.69
CA LEU A 153 13.24 -0.34 6.54
C LEU A 153 12.55 0.76 5.72
N TRP A 154 13.03 1.03 4.51
CA TRP A 154 12.39 1.98 3.60
C TRP A 154 10.94 1.58 3.27
N ALA A 155 10.74 0.35 2.79
CA ALA A 155 9.41 -0.16 2.46
C ALA A 155 8.46 -0.10 3.68
N ALA A 156 8.95 -0.46 4.87
CA ALA A 156 8.17 -0.37 6.10
C ALA A 156 7.79 1.08 6.46
N LYS A 157 8.71 2.04 6.31
CA LYS A 157 8.44 3.46 6.55
C LYS A 157 7.40 4.02 5.56
N GLU A 158 7.51 3.69 4.28
CA GLU A 158 6.53 4.09 3.27
C GLU A 158 5.15 3.46 3.52
N ALA A 159 5.11 2.17 3.84
CA ALA A 159 3.86 1.49 4.20
C ALA A 159 3.23 2.12 5.46
N ALA A 160 4.01 2.38 6.50
CA ALA A 160 3.54 3.04 7.72
C ALA A 160 3.00 4.45 7.45
N TYR A 161 3.68 5.25 6.64
CA TYR A 161 3.19 6.57 6.23
C TYR A 161 1.84 6.50 5.51
N LYS A 162 1.69 5.58 4.56
CA LYS A 162 0.43 5.38 3.82
C LYS A 162 -0.69 4.91 4.76
N ALA A 163 -0.39 4.00 5.69
CA ALA A 163 -1.33 3.50 6.69
C ALA A 163 -1.75 4.57 7.70
N ALA A 164 -0.86 5.50 8.05
CA ALA A 164 -1.13 6.55 9.02
C ALA A 164 -2.21 7.53 8.55
N ALA A 165 -2.38 7.70 7.23
CA ALA A 165 -3.43 8.53 6.62
C ALA A 165 -3.49 9.97 7.18
N LEU A 166 -2.35 10.53 7.60
CA LEU A 166 -2.25 11.86 8.19
C LEU A 166 -2.45 13.00 7.17
N ASP A 167 -2.37 12.69 5.87
CA ASP A 167 -2.46 13.65 4.77
C ASP A 167 -1.44 14.81 4.88
N GLU A 168 -0.30 14.53 5.50
CA GLU A 168 0.86 15.43 5.63
C GLU A 168 1.98 15.04 4.67
N ALA A 169 2.94 15.94 4.43
CA ALA A 169 4.12 15.61 3.62
C ALA A 169 4.93 14.46 4.23
N PHE A 170 5.40 13.54 3.38
CA PHE A 170 6.21 12.40 3.82
C PHE A 170 7.53 12.85 4.45
N ARG A 171 7.71 12.49 5.73
CA ARG A 171 8.90 12.81 6.54
C ARG A 171 9.45 11.51 7.16
N PRO A 172 10.26 10.72 6.42
CA PRO A 172 10.66 9.37 6.82
C PRO A 172 11.39 9.30 8.17
N ARG A 173 12.08 10.37 8.57
CA ARG A 173 12.76 10.48 9.88
C ARG A 173 11.82 10.63 11.08
N ARG A 174 10.53 10.92 10.86
CA ARG A 174 9.48 10.96 11.90
C ARG A 174 8.75 9.63 12.08
N ILE A 175 9.15 8.62 11.31
CA ILE A 175 8.54 7.31 11.32
C ILE A 175 9.48 6.37 12.05
N VAL A 176 9.07 5.84 13.17
CA VAL A 176 9.84 4.83 13.89
C VAL A 176 9.33 3.47 13.46
N VAL A 177 10.24 2.56 13.12
CA VAL A 177 9.93 1.17 12.78
C VAL A 177 10.78 0.27 13.66
N GLU A 178 10.12 -0.63 14.38
CA GLU A 178 10.75 -1.62 15.26
C GLU A 178 10.45 -3.02 14.73
N ARG A 179 11.47 -3.81 14.42
CA ARG A 179 11.28 -5.21 14.01
C ARG A 179 10.91 -6.04 15.23
N VAL A 180 9.78 -6.75 15.14
CA VAL A 180 9.34 -7.70 16.18
C VAL A 180 9.61 -9.16 15.80
N SER A 181 9.83 -9.43 14.52
CA SER A 181 10.26 -10.74 14.03
C SER A 181 10.98 -10.62 12.68
N ALA A 182 11.31 -11.76 12.06
CA ALA A 182 11.88 -11.78 10.71
C ALA A 182 10.97 -11.11 9.68
N SER A 183 9.65 -11.26 9.83
CA SER A 183 8.63 -10.75 8.92
C SER A 183 7.78 -9.63 9.51
N GLY A 184 7.71 -9.46 10.83
CA GLY A 184 6.83 -8.50 11.50
C GLY A 184 7.55 -7.24 11.97
N PHE A 185 6.83 -6.12 11.98
CA PHE A 185 7.29 -4.87 12.57
C PHE A 185 6.16 -4.10 13.27
N ARG A 186 6.52 -3.27 14.25
CA ARG A 186 5.68 -2.21 14.80
C ARG A 186 6.14 -0.88 14.26
N TRP A 187 5.24 0.10 14.23
CA TRP A 187 5.58 1.42 13.75
C TRP A 187 4.83 2.52 14.48
N SER A 188 5.39 3.71 14.45
CA SER A 188 4.72 4.95 14.83
C SER A 188 5.08 6.08 13.88
N VAL A 189 4.15 7.00 13.68
CA VAL A 189 4.33 8.24 12.92
C VAL A 189 3.87 9.41 13.77
N ASP A 190 4.78 10.34 14.04
CA ASP A 190 4.44 11.59 14.72
C ASP A 190 3.93 12.63 13.70
N GLY A 191 2.61 12.74 13.61
CA GLY A 191 1.92 13.79 12.86
C GLY A 191 1.95 15.13 13.58
N ARG A 192 1.43 16.19 12.93
CA ARG A 192 1.34 17.52 13.53
C ARG A 192 0.40 17.58 14.73
N TYR A 193 -0.70 16.82 14.68
CA TYR A 193 -1.79 16.91 15.65
C TYR A 193 -1.93 15.67 16.53
N HIS A 194 -1.49 14.50 16.07
CA HIS A 194 -1.53 13.26 16.81
C HIS A 194 -0.47 12.28 16.28
N ALA A 195 -0.06 11.36 17.14
CA ALA A 195 0.73 10.20 16.72
C ALA A 195 -0.21 9.08 16.26
N VAL A 196 0.21 8.35 15.24
CA VAL A 196 -0.47 7.12 14.79
C VAL A 196 0.50 5.97 14.98
N HIS A 197 0.00 4.86 15.48
CA HIS A 197 0.77 3.64 15.71
C HIS A 197 0.16 2.50 14.92
N GLY A 198 0.91 1.42 14.75
CA GLY A 198 0.36 0.21 14.16
C GLY A 198 1.35 -0.92 14.11
N ALA A 199 0.97 -1.94 13.35
CA ALA A 199 1.80 -3.08 13.04
C ALA A 199 1.90 -3.27 11.53
N GLY A 200 2.86 -4.08 11.12
CA GLY A 200 3.02 -4.46 9.73
C GLY A 200 3.75 -5.77 9.56
N ILE A 201 3.73 -6.25 8.33
CA ILE A 201 4.38 -7.49 7.92
C ILE A 201 5.06 -7.30 6.56
N PHE A 202 6.17 -7.99 6.36
CA PHE A 202 6.80 -8.19 5.07
C PHE A 202 6.23 -9.45 4.43
N VAL A 203 5.72 -9.31 3.20
CA VAL A 203 5.24 -10.41 2.38
C VAL A 203 6.34 -10.78 1.38
N ALA A 204 6.60 -12.08 1.25
CA ALA A 204 7.52 -12.56 0.24
C ALA A 204 6.85 -12.45 -1.14
N GLU A 205 7.45 -11.67 -2.02
CA GLU A 205 7.06 -11.53 -3.42
C GLU A 205 8.34 -11.69 -4.25
N ASP A 206 8.33 -12.51 -5.31
CA ASP A 206 9.52 -12.99 -6.03
C ASP A 206 10.64 -11.94 -6.24
N GLY A 207 11.64 -11.92 -5.36
CA GLY A 207 12.77 -10.98 -5.42
C GLY A 207 12.46 -9.53 -5.03
N HIS A 208 11.22 -9.22 -4.66
CA HIS A 208 10.76 -7.89 -4.23
C HIS A 208 10.59 -7.84 -2.71
N VAL A 209 10.66 -6.63 -2.15
CA VAL A 209 10.26 -6.38 -0.77
C VAL A 209 8.89 -5.74 -0.78
N LEU A 210 7.89 -6.45 -0.25
CA LEU A 210 6.53 -5.95 -0.09
C LEU A 210 6.25 -5.75 1.40
N ALA A 211 6.13 -4.50 1.84
CA ALA A 211 5.76 -4.15 3.20
C ALA A 211 4.30 -3.75 3.26
N VAL A 212 3.59 -4.25 4.26
CA VAL A 212 2.19 -3.91 4.53
C VAL A 212 2.06 -3.46 5.97
N ALA A 213 1.38 -2.34 6.19
CA ALA A 213 1.17 -1.74 7.50
C ALA A 213 -0.33 -1.50 7.72
N VAL A 214 -0.79 -1.70 8.95
CA VAL A 214 -2.16 -1.42 9.38
C VAL A 214 -2.08 -0.51 10.60
N ALA A 215 -2.81 0.60 10.57
CA ALA A 215 -2.88 1.52 11.70
C ALA A 215 -3.71 0.89 12.82
N ASP A 216 -3.23 0.98 14.05
CA ASP A 216 -4.08 0.80 15.24
C ASP A 216 -5.19 1.86 15.16
N HIS A 217 -6.38 1.52 15.69
CA HIS A 217 -7.61 2.31 15.51
C HIS A 217 -7.35 3.84 15.59
N ILE A 218 -7.48 4.55 14.47
CA ILE A 218 -7.49 6.02 14.46
C ILE A 218 -8.84 6.40 15.07
N PRO A 219 -8.92 7.11 16.21
CA PRO A 219 -10.20 7.57 16.72
C PRO A 219 -10.87 8.39 15.61
N SER A 220 -12.03 7.92 15.14
CA SER A 220 -12.82 8.69 14.19
C SER A 220 -13.10 10.04 14.85
N LEU A 221 -12.71 11.14 14.20
CA LEU A 221 -13.26 12.46 14.53
C LEU A 221 -14.76 12.36 14.24
N SER A 222 -15.53 12.02 15.26
CA SER A 222 -16.98 12.09 15.25
C SER A 222 -17.34 13.51 14.81
N HIS A 223 -17.90 13.64 13.61
CA HIS A 223 -18.61 14.85 13.22
C HIS A 223 -19.63 15.13 14.32
N GLY A 224 -19.53 16.33 14.89
CA GLY A 224 -20.16 16.69 16.15
C GLY A 224 -21.61 16.25 16.26
N ALA A 225 -21.89 15.45 17.28
CA ALA A 225 -23.12 15.63 18.02
C ALA A 225 -23.01 17.01 18.68
N SER A 226 -23.55 18.04 18.02
CA SER A 226 -23.89 19.26 18.73
C SER A 226 -24.83 18.88 19.87
N PRO A 227 -24.56 19.26 21.13
CA PRO A 227 -25.61 19.21 22.14
C PRO A 227 -26.69 20.16 21.65
N ARG A 228 -27.89 19.63 21.36
CA ARG A 228 -29.05 20.51 21.13
C ARG A 228 -29.33 21.27 22.43
N PRO A 229 -29.71 22.56 22.33
CA PRO A 229 -30.16 23.32 23.49
C PRO A 229 -31.40 22.70 24.13
#